data_AF-A0A412X2N7-F1
#
_entry.id   AF-A0A412X2N7-F1
#
_cell.length_a   1.000
_cell.length_b   1.000
_cell.length_c   1.000
_cell.angle_alpha   90.00
_cell.angle_beta   90.00
_cell.angle_gamma   90.00
#
_symmetry.space_group_name_H-M   'P 1'
#
loop_
_entity.id
_entity.type
_entity.pdbx_description
1 polymer ?
#
loop_
_entity_poly.entity_id
_entity_poly.type
_entity_poly.pdbx_seq_one_letter_code
_entity_poly.pdbx_strand_id
1 'polypeptide(L)'
;MEFKKIIEQTNRYDIVQWEFQGMPITFRLWKDGSGIVEIKADSNFAKANGYKSVDDMAEKTIGQAKFNEMFGGVPEWIRASPDGEFIFVGINPILFN
;
A
#
# COMPACT_ATOMS: atom_id res chain seq x y z
N MET A 1 -6.77 -8.80 15.21
CA MET A 1 -5.46 -8.22 14.84
C MET A 1 -4.64 -8.19 16.10
N GLU A 2 -3.65 -9.06 16.16
CA GLU A 2 -2.83 -9.23 17.36
C GLU A 2 -1.47 -8.57 17.07
N PHE A 3 -1.01 -7.74 18.00
CA PHE A 3 0.22 -6.95 17.95
C PHE A 3 0.27 -5.75 16.98
N LYS A 4 0.40 -4.55 17.58
CA LYS A 4 0.68 -3.28 16.89
C LYS A 4 2.10 -2.83 17.24
N LYS A 5 2.97 -2.74 16.26
CA LYS A 5 4.30 -2.11 16.38
C LYS A 5 4.27 -0.72 15.75
N ILE A 6 4.77 0.28 16.45
CA ILE A 6 4.99 1.62 15.88
C ILE A 6 6.40 1.64 15.27
N ILE A 7 6.51 2.03 14.00
CA ILE A 7 7.77 2.10 13.25
C ILE A 7 8.27 3.54 13.18
N GLU A 8 7.37 4.47 12.89
CA GLU A 8 7.69 5.89 12.75
C GLU A 8 6.48 6.72 13.21
N GLN A 9 6.74 7.87 13.84
CA GLN A 9 5.71 8.85 14.16
C GLN A 9 6.18 10.23 13.74
N THR A 10 5.34 10.93 12.99
CA THR A 10 5.55 12.33 12.60
C THR A 10 4.33 13.15 12.95
N ASN A 11 4.40 14.48 12.75
CA ASN A 11 3.22 15.34 12.89
C ASN A 11 2.18 15.10 11.78
N ARG A 12 2.56 14.46 10.66
CA ARG A 12 1.67 14.25 9.50
C ARG A 12 1.06 12.86 9.47
N TYR A 13 1.82 11.85 9.87
CA TYR A 13 1.40 10.46 9.83
C TYR A 13 2.13 9.60 10.85
N ASP A 14 1.56 8.44 11.17
CA ASP A 14 2.25 7.34 11.84
C ASP A 14 2.45 6.17 10.86
N ILE A 15 3.61 5.53 10.90
CA ILE A 15 3.83 4.23 10.26
C ILE A 15 3.75 3.15 11.34
N VAL A 16 2.83 2.21 11.17
CA VAL A 16 2.58 1.12 12.11
C VAL A 16 2.58 -0.22 11.38
N GLN A 17 2.85 -1.29 12.11
CA GLN A 17 2.74 -2.66 11.62
C GLN A 17 1.74 -3.44 12.46
N TRP A 18 0.85 -4.18 11.79
CA TRP A 18 -0.01 -5.18 12.39
C TRP A 18 0.35 -6.55 11.85
N GLU A 19 0.24 -7.58 12.70
CA GLU A 19 0.38 -8.95 12.24
C GLU A 19 -0.93 -9.45 11.62
N PHE A 20 -0.81 -10.03 10.44
CA PHE A 20 -1.87 -10.77 9.77
C PHE A 20 -1.31 -12.10 9.27
N GLN A 21 -1.83 -13.22 9.80
CA GLN A 21 -1.38 -14.57 9.45
C GLN A 21 0.15 -14.76 9.58
N GLY A 22 0.76 -14.24 10.64
CA GLY A 22 2.22 -14.29 10.84
C GLY A 22 3.02 -13.35 9.94
N MET A 23 2.38 -12.53 9.11
CA MET A 23 3.03 -11.54 8.24
C MET A 23 2.83 -10.13 8.81
N PRO A 24 3.90 -9.34 9.01
CA PRO A 24 3.76 -7.95 9.39
C PRO A 24 3.32 -7.13 8.17
N ILE A 25 2.13 -6.53 8.28
CA ILE A 25 1.57 -5.63 7.27
C ILE A 25 1.76 -4.19 7.75
N THR A 26 2.36 -3.36 6.88
CA THR A 26 2.73 -1.99 7.20
C THR A 26 1.67 -1.00 6.72
N PHE A 27 1.25 -0.11 7.62
CA PHE A 27 0.24 0.91 7.37
C PHE A 27 0.83 2.30 7.62
N ARG A 28 0.39 3.28 6.84
CA ARG A 28 0.58 4.71 7.08
C ARG A 28 -0.77 5.35 7.41
N LEU A 29 -0.88 5.91 8.60
CA LEU A 29 -2.09 6.53 9.14
C LEU A 29 -1.94 8.05 9.12
N TRP A 30 -2.76 8.76 8.34
CA TRP A 30 -2.69 10.22 8.23
C TRP A 30 -3.40 10.92 9.41
N LYS A 31 -2.79 12.01 9.91
CA LYS A 31 -3.25 12.75 11.10
C LYS A 31 -4.00 14.05 10.78
N ASP A 32 -4.28 14.31 9.52
CA ASP A 32 -4.96 15.52 9.03
C ASP A 32 -6.49 15.50 9.21
N GLY A 33 -7.02 14.48 9.89
CA GLY A 33 -8.46 14.29 10.09
C GLY A 33 -9.19 13.66 8.90
N SER A 34 -8.50 13.37 7.79
CA SER A 34 -9.08 12.75 6.60
C SER A 34 -9.52 11.29 6.82
N GLY A 35 -8.96 10.62 7.82
CA GLY A 35 -9.13 9.18 8.02
C GLY A 35 -8.44 8.33 6.95
N ILE A 36 -7.58 8.92 6.10
CA ILE A 36 -6.84 8.18 5.07
C ILE A 36 -5.90 7.17 5.74
N VAL A 37 -6.04 5.92 5.31
CA VAL A 37 -5.13 4.82 5.62
C VAL A 37 -4.48 4.36 4.32
N GLU A 38 -3.17 4.24 4.35
CA GLU A 38 -2.39 3.65 3.27
C GLU A 38 -1.69 2.39 3.76
N ILE A 39 -1.51 1.45 2.85
CA ILE A 39 -0.84 0.17 3.08
C ILE A 39 0.39 0.12 2.20
N LYS A 40 1.48 -0.42 2.71
CA LYS A 40 2.69 -0.61 1.92
C LYS A 40 2.49 -1.78 0.94
N ALA A 41 2.64 -1.53 -0.35
CA ALA A 41 2.58 -2.56 -1.39
C ALA A 41 3.91 -3.32 -1.47
N ASP A 42 4.16 -4.16 -0.46
CA ASP A 42 5.35 -5.00 -0.36
C ASP A 42 5.03 -6.50 -0.51
N SER A 43 6.05 -7.34 -0.38
CA SER A 43 5.88 -8.79 -0.51
C SER A 43 4.95 -9.39 0.54
N ASN A 44 4.89 -8.84 1.76
CA ASN A 44 4.00 -9.34 2.80
C ASN A 44 2.56 -8.99 2.48
N PHE A 45 2.31 -7.76 2.01
CA PHE A 45 0.99 -7.36 1.53
C PHE A 45 0.52 -8.23 0.36
N ALA A 46 1.38 -8.46 -0.64
CA ALA A 46 1.04 -9.31 -1.79
C ALA A 46 0.68 -10.74 -1.34
N LYS A 47 1.48 -11.35 -0.46
CA LYS A 47 1.23 -12.70 0.06
C LYS A 47 -0.02 -12.78 0.94
N ALA A 48 -0.26 -11.78 1.78
CA ALA A 48 -1.48 -11.69 2.59
C ALA A 48 -2.76 -11.66 1.73
N ASN A 49 -2.65 -11.19 0.48
CA ASN A 49 -3.73 -11.18 -0.49
C ASN A 49 -3.69 -12.36 -1.48
N GLY A 50 -2.87 -13.39 -1.21
CA GLY A 50 -2.81 -14.62 -2.01
C GLY A 50 -1.93 -14.56 -3.26
N TYR A 51 -1.15 -13.49 -3.45
CA TYR A 51 -0.19 -13.36 -4.55
C TYR A 51 1.18 -13.92 -4.17
N LYS A 52 1.96 -14.33 -5.19
CA LYS A 52 3.31 -14.89 -4.97
C LYS A 52 4.36 -13.80 -4.67
N SER A 53 4.20 -12.63 -5.29
CA SER A 53 5.10 -11.48 -5.21
C SER A 53 4.34 -10.20 -5.56
N VAL A 54 5.00 -9.04 -5.42
CA VAL A 54 4.47 -7.75 -5.88
C VAL A 54 4.28 -7.75 -7.40
N ASP A 55 5.21 -8.34 -8.15
CA ASP A 55 5.10 -8.46 -9.61
C ASP A 55 3.92 -9.36 -10.01
N ASP A 56 3.70 -10.48 -9.31
CA ASP A 56 2.54 -11.37 -9.56
C ASP A 56 1.23 -10.65 -9.27
N MET A 57 1.19 -9.82 -8.21
CA MET A 57 0.05 -8.97 -7.90
C MET A 57 -0.17 -7.91 -8.99
N ALA A 58 0.88 -7.23 -9.42
CA ALA A 58 0.81 -6.20 -10.46
C ALA A 58 0.27 -6.78 -11.77
N GLU A 59 0.81 -7.93 -12.18
CA GLU A 59 0.44 -8.61 -13.41
C GLU A 59 -1.03 -9.07 -13.40
N LYS A 60 -1.50 -9.60 -12.26
CA LYS A 60 -2.87 -10.10 -12.10
C LYS A 60 -3.93 -9.03 -11.84
N THR A 61 -3.54 -7.81 -11.51
CA THR A 61 -4.47 -6.72 -11.19
C THR A 61 -4.85 -5.91 -12.42
N ILE A 62 -3.88 -5.22 -13.03
CA ILE A 62 -4.07 -4.44 -14.27
C ILE A 62 -2.93 -4.63 -15.29
N GLY A 63 -1.95 -5.49 -14.99
CA GLY A 63 -0.76 -5.73 -15.81
C GLY A 63 0.40 -4.80 -15.46
N GLN A 64 1.62 -5.34 -15.46
CA GLN A 64 2.83 -4.58 -15.13
C GLN A 64 3.03 -3.36 -16.05
N ALA A 65 2.75 -3.53 -17.35
CA ALA A 65 2.87 -2.46 -18.33
C ALA A 65 1.95 -1.27 -17.99
N LYS A 66 0.74 -1.55 -17.49
CA LYS A 66 -0.21 -0.48 -17.14
C LYS A 66 0.20 0.25 -15.87
N PHE A 67 0.74 -0.45 -14.88
CA PHE A 67 1.36 0.19 -13.71
C PHE A 67 2.52 1.11 -14.10
N ASN A 68 3.39 0.65 -14.99
CA ASN A 68 4.51 1.46 -15.49
C ASN A 68 4.02 2.70 -16.24
N GLU A 69 3.00 2.56 -17.11
CA GLU A 69 2.41 3.67 -17.85
C GLU A 69 1.77 4.72 -16.93
N MET A 70 0.99 4.27 -15.93
CA MET A 70 0.18 5.17 -15.10
C MET A 70 0.95 5.78 -13.92
N PHE A 71 1.92 5.04 -13.37
CA PHE A 71 2.55 5.39 -12.10
C PHE A 71 4.09 5.26 -12.10
N GLY A 72 4.70 4.83 -13.23
CA GLY A 72 6.14 4.55 -13.29
C GLY A 72 6.56 3.28 -12.57
N GLY A 73 5.60 2.42 -12.20
CA GLY A 73 5.82 1.19 -11.43
C GLY A 73 4.63 0.88 -10.53
N VAL A 74 4.76 -0.13 -9.66
CA VAL A 74 3.77 -0.34 -8.58
C VAL A 74 4.00 0.74 -7.51
N PRO A 75 2.96 1.53 -7.13
CA PRO A 75 3.10 2.52 -6.06
C PRO A 75 3.56 1.88 -4.75
N GLU A 76 4.47 2.53 -4.02
CA GLU A 76 4.93 2.00 -2.71
C GLU A 76 3.79 1.95 -1.69
N TRP A 77 2.86 2.91 -1.76
CA TRP A 77 1.73 3.04 -0.85
C TRP A 77 0.42 3.03 -1.64
N ILE A 78 -0.52 2.22 -1.20
CA ILE A 78 -1.87 2.10 -1.77
C ILE A 78 -2.89 2.52 -0.73
N ARG A 79 -3.97 3.19 -1.12
CA ARG A 79 -5.03 3.57 -0.18
C ARG A 79 -5.96 2.40 0.07
N ALA A 80 -6.35 2.24 1.33
CA ALA A 80 -7.46 1.37 1.70
C ALA A 80 -8.69 2.25 1.90
N SER A 81 -9.77 1.95 1.19
CA SER A 81 -11.07 2.56 1.45
C SER A 81 -11.74 1.91 2.67
N PRO A 82 -12.72 2.58 3.30
CA PRO A 82 -13.41 2.06 4.48
C PRO A 82 -14.16 0.72 4.26
N ASP A 83 -14.54 0.43 3.03
CA ASP A 83 -15.18 -0.82 2.59
C ASP A 83 -14.17 -1.94 2.24
N GLY A 84 -12.87 -1.66 2.33
CA GLY A 84 -11.81 -2.64 2.12
C GLY A 84 -11.33 -2.77 0.67
N GLU A 85 -11.72 -1.85 -0.22
CA GLU A 85 -11.11 -1.77 -1.55
C GLU A 85 -9.71 -1.15 -1.49
N PHE A 86 -8.85 -1.59 -2.42
CA PHE A 86 -7.51 -1.03 -2.58
C PHE A 86 -7.46 -0.10 -3.78
N ILE A 87 -7.08 1.15 -3.53
CA ILE A 87 -7.02 2.21 -4.53
C ILE A 87 -5.55 2.57 -4.75
N PHE A 88 -5.07 2.36 -5.97
CA PHE A 88 -3.75 2.80 -6.38
C PHE A 88 -3.76 4.31 -6.58
N VAL A 89 -3.05 5.02 -5.69
CA VAL A 89 -2.86 6.47 -5.79
C VAL A 89 -1.38 6.71 -6.01
N GLY A 90 -1.05 7.15 -7.21
CA GLY A 90 0.29 7.55 -7.58
C GLY A 90 0.23 8.85 -8.36
N ILE A 91 1.36 9.54 -8.44
CA ILE A 91 1.46 10.69 -9.32
C ILE A 91 1.88 10.18 -10.69
N ASN A 92 1.11 10.51 -11.72
CA ASN A 92 1.45 10.13 -13.08
C ASN A 92 2.73 10.85 -13.49
N PRO A 93 3.85 10.14 -13.75
CA PRO A 93 5.13 10.75 -14.10
C PRO A 93 5.05 11.65 -15.34
N ILE A 94 4.10 11.38 -16.25
CA ILE A 94 3.87 12.17 -17.47
C ILE A 94 3.45 13.60 -17.13
N LEU A 95 2.85 13.84 -15.96
CA LEU A 95 2.43 15.18 -15.52
C LEU A 95 3.59 16.07 -15.06
N PHE A 96 4.82 15.55 -15.01
CA PHE A 96 6.02 16.27 -14.59
C PHE A 96 7.03 16.51 -15.71
N ASN A 97 6.70 16.17 -16.96
CA ASN A 97 7.52 16.39 -18.15
C ASN A 97 6.99 17.52 -19.02
#